data_AF-A0A3D2S4X9-F1
#
_entry.id   AF-A0A3D2S4X9-F1
#
_cell.length_a   1.000
_cell.length_b   1.000
_cell.length_c   1.000
_cell.angle_alpha   90.00
_cell.angle_beta   90.00
_cell.angle_gamma   90.00
#
_symmetry.space_group_name_H-M   'P 1'
#
loop_
_entity.id
_entity.type
_entity.pdbx_description
1 polymer ?
#
loop_
_entity_poly.entity_id
_entity_poly.type
_entity_poly.pdbx_seq_one_letter_code
_entity_poly.pdbx_strand_id
1 'polypeptide(L)'
;SWKSLMDAYSCTECGRCTAACPANQTGKQLSPRKIMMDTRDRLEEVGRNIDTKGTDYDDGKSLLGDYITAEELRACTTCNACVEECPVNISPLNIILELRRYQVMEQCDAPEAWTQMFNNLENNQAPWQFNPEDRLKWAEEL
;
A
#
# COMPACT_ATOMS: atom_id res chain seq x y z
N SER A 1 0.24 -9.69 6.65
CA SER A 1 0.82 -10.59 7.69
C SER A 1 -0.16 -10.73 8.86
N TRP A 2 0.05 -11.66 9.81
CA TRP A 2 -0.82 -11.78 11.00
C TRP A 2 -0.91 -10.45 11.79
N LYS A 3 0.21 -9.72 11.85
CA LYS A 3 0.27 -8.40 12.49
C LYS A 3 -0.65 -7.39 11.81
N SER A 4 -0.65 -7.33 10.48
CA SER A 4 -1.55 -6.47 9.71
C SER A 4 -3.02 -6.72 10.03
N LEU A 5 -3.39 -8.00 10.22
CA LEU A 5 -4.77 -8.38 10.56
C LEU A 5 -5.14 -7.96 11.98
N MET A 6 -4.23 -8.17 12.94
CA MET A 6 -4.43 -7.73 14.33
C MET A 6 -4.48 -6.20 14.46
N ASP A 7 -3.65 -5.48 13.70
CA ASP A 7 -3.67 -4.03 13.63
C ASP A 7 -5.02 -3.53 13.09
N ALA A 8 -5.56 -4.17 12.03
CA ALA A 8 -6.87 -3.85 11.49
C ALA A 8 -7.99 -4.07 12.51
N TYR A 9 -7.94 -5.19 13.25
CA TYR A 9 -8.90 -5.51 14.30
C TYR A 9 -8.82 -4.57 15.51
N SER A 10 -7.63 -4.05 15.81
CA SER A 10 -7.39 -3.12 16.92
C SER A 10 -7.75 -1.67 16.61
N CYS A 11 -8.16 -1.37 15.38
CA CYS A 11 -8.50 -0.01 14.96
C CYS A 11 -9.74 0.51 15.70
N THR A 12 -9.61 1.67 16.35
CA THR A 12 -10.71 2.34 17.09
C THR A 12 -11.54 3.30 16.23
N GLU A 13 -11.32 3.31 14.91
CA GLU A 13 -12.04 4.16 13.93
C GLU A 13 -11.99 5.68 14.18
N CYS A 14 -11.05 6.16 15.00
CA CYS A 14 -10.95 7.57 15.41
C CYS A 14 -10.67 8.58 14.27
N GLY A 15 -10.23 8.12 13.09
CA GLY A 15 -10.06 8.96 11.90
C GLY A 15 -8.86 9.91 11.86
N ARG A 16 -8.02 9.93 12.91
CA ARG A 16 -6.80 10.78 12.96
C ARG A 16 -5.86 10.54 11.78
N CYS A 17 -5.67 9.28 11.41
CA CYS A 17 -4.84 8.90 10.27
C CYS A 17 -5.36 9.46 8.92
N THR A 18 -6.67 9.61 8.76
CA THR A 18 -7.28 10.22 7.56
C THR A 18 -7.18 11.75 7.60
N ALA A 19 -7.40 12.36 8.75
CA ALA A 19 -7.26 13.81 8.92
C ALA A 19 -5.82 14.30 8.64
N ALA A 20 -4.82 13.54 9.09
CA ALA A 20 -3.41 13.86 8.88
C ALA A 20 -2.86 13.44 7.50
N CYS A 21 -3.64 12.70 6.70
CA CYS A 21 -3.15 12.19 5.42
C CYS A 21 -3.07 13.33 4.39
N PRO A 22 -1.88 13.66 3.84
CA PRO A 22 -1.75 14.72 2.84
C PRO A 22 -2.49 14.39 1.55
N ALA A 23 -2.51 13.11 1.15
CA ALA A 23 -3.27 12.67 -0.03
C ALA A 23 -4.77 12.93 0.13
N ASN A 24 -5.33 12.61 1.29
CA ASN A 24 -6.73 12.88 1.61
C ASN A 24 -7.03 14.39 1.64
N GLN A 25 -6.15 15.20 2.23
CA GLN A 25 -6.29 16.65 2.27
C GLN A 25 -6.30 17.28 0.87
N THR A 26 -5.58 16.70 -0.09
CA THR A 26 -5.57 17.14 -1.50
C THR A 26 -6.76 16.63 -2.31
N GLY A 27 -7.74 15.95 -1.69
CA GLY A 27 -8.93 15.44 -2.37
C GLY A 27 -8.72 14.14 -3.14
N LYS A 28 -7.59 13.44 -2.95
CA LYS A 28 -7.40 12.09 -3.51
C LYS A 28 -8.26 11.08 -2.76
N GLN A 29 -8.60 9.97 -3.41
CA GLN A 29 -9.52 8.96 -2.86
C GLN A 29 -8.96 8.16 -1.66
N LEU A 30 -7.68 8.35 -1.28
CA LEU A 30 -7.06 7.61 -0.20
C LEU A 30 -7.52 8.08 1.19
N SER A 31 -8.12 7.15 1.95
CA SER A 31 -8.34 7.29 3.38
C SER A 31 -7.67 6.13 4.13
N PRO A 32 -6.57 6.38 4.88
CA PRO A 32 -5.90 5.33 5.67
C PRO A 32 -6.83 4.63 6.67
N ARG A 33 -7.83 5.34 7.23
CA ARG A 33 -8.86 4.71 8.07
C ARG A 33 -9.68 3.70 7.28
N LYS A 34 -10.12 4.05 6.07
CA LYS A 34 -10.93 3.17 5.21
C LYS A 34 -10.19 1.86 4.94
N ILE A 35 -8.89 1.92 4.60
CA ILE A 35 -8.06 0.73 4.38
C ILE A 35 -8.06 -0.22 5.60
N MET A 36 -7.97 0.32 6.81
CA MET A 36 -8.00 -0.49 8.03
C MET A 36 -9.36 -1.16 8.24
N MET A 37 -10.45 -0.41 8.04
CA MET A 37 -11.82 -0.90 8.17
C MET A 37 -12.13 -1.96 7.11
N ASP A 38 -11.84 -1.68 5.83
CA ASP A 38 -12.02 -2.62 4.72
C ASP A 38 -11.27 -3.94 4.97
N THR A 39 -10.06 -3.85 5.54
CA THR A 39 -9.26 -5.05 5.89
C THR A 39 -9.91 -5.84 7.03
N ARG A 40 -10.41 -5.17 8.08
CA ARG A 40 -11.12 -5.82 9.18
C ARG A 40 -12.42 -6.47 8.71
N ASP A 41 -13.24 -5.72 7.98
CA ASP A 41 -14.55 -6.18 7.53
C ASP A 41 -14.40 -7.38 6.59
N ARG A 42 -13.37 -7.38 5.73
CA ARG A 42 -13.00 -8.55 4.92
C ARG A 42 -12.57 -9.74 5.77
N LEU A 43 -11.75 -9.51 6.80
CA LEU A 43 -11.32 -10.57 7.72
C LEU A 43 -12.53 -11.22 8.42
N GLU A 44 -13.51 -10.43 8.85
CA GLU A 44 -14.74 -10.93 9.48
C GLU A 44 -15.69 -11.64 8.50
N GLU A 45 -15.76 -11.19 7.25
CA GLU A 45 -16.51 -11.89 6.19
C GLU A 45 -15.89 -13.27 5.92
N VAL A 46 -14.57 -13.34 5.75
CA VAL A 46 -13.85 -14.61 5.54
C VAL A 46 -13.99 -15.52 6.76
N GLY A 47 -13.85 -14.99 7.98
CA GLY A 47 -14.04 -15.75 9.21
C GLY A 47 -15.44 -16.40 9.30
N ARG A 48 -16.50 -15.62 9.06
CA ARG A 48 -17.88 -16.14 9.04
C ARG A 48 -18.11 -17.18 7.93
N ASN A 49 -17.49 -16.98 6.77
CA ASN A 49 -17.57 -17.92 5.67
C ASN A 49 -16.92 -19.27 6.02
N ILE A 50 -15.77 -19.25 6.69
CA ILE A 50 -15.09 -20.45 7.18
C ILE A 50 -15.94 -21.17 8.23
N ASP A 51 -16.53 -20.44 9.18
CA ASP A 51 -17.37 -21.02 10.23
C ASP A 51 -18.64 -21.70 9.69
N THR A 52 -19.24 -21.14 8.62
CA THR A 52 -20.51 -21.64 8.07
C THR A 52 -20.36 -22.69 6.98
N LYS A 53 -19.31 -22.63 6.16
CA LYS A 53 -19.15 -23.44 4.94
C LYS A 53 -17.91 -24.35 4.97
N GLY A 54 -17.06 -24.24 5.99
CA GLY A 54 -15.82 -25.00 6.13
C GLY A 54 -14.59 -24.24 5.60
N THR A 55 -13.40 -24.79 5.90
CA THR A 55 -12.10 -24.12 5.68
C THR A 55 -11.76 -23.82 4.23
N ASP A 56 -12.33 -24.57 3.28
CA ASP A 56 -11.97 -24.51 1.86
C ASP A 56 -12.93 -23.66 1.03
N TYR A 57 -13.82 -22.90 1.69
CA TYR A 57 -14.77 -22.05 1.01
C TYR A 57 -14.11 -20.74 0.54
N ASP A 58 -13.99 -20.59 -0.78
CA ASP A 58 -13.61 -19.34 -1.42
C ASP A 58 -14.86 -18.62 -1.95
N ASP A 59 -15.01 -17.34 -1.61
CA ASP A 59 -16.11 -16.48 -2.08
C ASP A 59 -15.77 -15.72 -3.37
N GLY A 60 -14.55 -15.90 -3.90
CA GLY A 60 -14.07 -15.30 -5.15
C GLY A 60 -13.82 -13.79 -5.05
N LYS A 61 -13.87 -13.20 -3.85
CA LYS A 61 -13.60 -11.77 -3.63
C LYS A 61 -12.21 -11.55 -3.08
N SER A 62 -11.57 -10.48 -3.52
CA SER A 62 -10.26 -10.07 -3.03
C SER A 62 -10.32 -8.75 -2.29
N LEU A 63 -9.43 -8.57 -1.30
CA LEU A 63 -9.28 -7.29 -0.61
C LEU A 63 -8.84 -6.18 -1.59
N LEU A 64 -7.98 -6.53 -2.55
CA LEU A 64 -7.55 -5.64 -3.63
C LEU A 64 -8.45 -5.87 -4.86
N GLY A 65 -9.11 -4.81 -5.33
CA GLY A 65 -10.03 -4.84 -6.45
C GLY A 65 -11.47 -4.55 -6.02
N ASP A 66 -12.02 -5.35 -5.11
CA ASP A 66 -13.42 -5.24 -4.68
C ASP A 66 -13.63 -4.21 -3.56
N TYR A 67 -12.75 -4.21 -2.56
CA TYR A 67 -12.87 -3.34 -1.37
C TYR A 67 -11.94 -2.13 -1.47
N ILE A 68 -10.68 -2.39 -1.82
CA ILE A 68 -9.64 -1.38 -1.96
C ILE A 68 -9.25 -1.28 -3.43
N THR A 69 -9.32 -0.06 -3.97
CA THR A 69 -8.96 0.21 -5.37
C THR A 69 -7.45 0.45 -5.53
N ALA A 70 -6.94 0.16 -6.73
CA ALA A 70 -5.55 0.44 -7.11
C ALA A 70 -5.21 1.94 -7.01
N GLU A 71 -6.16 2.83 -7.30
CA GLU A 71 -5.97 4.28 -7.23
C GLU A 71 -5.76 4.76 -5.79
N GLU A 72 -6.59 4.27 -4.85
CA GLU A 72 -6.44 4.54 -3.42
C GLU A 72 -5.05 4.13 -2.94
N LEU A 73 -4.61 2.92 -3.30
CA LEU A 73 -3.29 2.43 -2.91
C LEU A 73 -2.19 3.30 -3.50
N ARG A 74 -2.22 3.63 -4.79
CA ARG A 74 -1.18 4.43 -5.48
C ARG A 74 -1.12 5.89 -5.01
N ALA A 75 -2.19 6.43 -4.44
CA ALA A 75 -2.20 7.79 -3.89
C ALA A 75 -1.33 7.96 -2.64
N CYS A 76 -0.96 6.89 -1.92
CA CYS A 76 -0.13 6.96 -0.72
C CYS A 76 1.32 7.41 -1.03
N THR A 77 1.79 8.46 -0.37
CA THR A 77 3.17 8.97 -0.54
C THR A 77 4.17 8.38 0.45
N THR A 78 3.75 7.38 1.24
CA THR A 78 4.58 6.74 2.28
C THR A 78 5.19 7.73 3.28
N CYS A 79 4.49 8.83 3.58
CA CYS A 79 4.95 9.91 4.46
C CYS A 79 4.91 9.60 5.97
N ASN A 80 4.44 8.41 6.36
CA ASN A 80 4.33 7.94 7.75
C ASN A 80 3.39 8.71 8.71
N ALA A 81 2.76 9.80 8.28
CA ALA A 81 1.87 10.61 9.13
C ALA A 81 0.72 9.80 9.80
N CYS A 82 0.18 8.79 9.12
CA CYS A 82 -0.90 7.96 9.67
C CYS A 82 -0.48 7.09 10.86
N VAL A 83 0.81 6.75 10.97
CA VAL A 83 1.37 5.94 12.05
C VAL A 83 1.65 6.83 13.26
N GLU A 84 2.26 7.99 13.05
CA GLU A 84 2.59 8.95 14.12
C GLU A 84 1.34 9.48 14.84
N GLU A 85 0.27 9.73 14.10
CA GLU A 85 -0.99 10.28 14.66
C GLU A 85 -1.88 9.21 15.32
N CYS A 86 -1.46 7.95 15.30
CA CYS A 86 -2.27 6.85 15.80
C CYS A 86 -2.23 6.77 17.34
N PRO A 87 -3.37 6.89 18.05
CA PRO A 87 -3.39 6.83 19.51
C PRO A 87 -3.17 5.42 20.08
N VAL A 88 -3.35 4.38 19.27
CA VAL A 88 -3.18 2.96 19.65
C VAL A 88 -1.97 2.30 18.99
N ASN A 89 -1.11 3.10 18.33
CA ASN A 89 0.16 2.66 17.76
C ASN A 89 0.06 1.48 16.75
N ILE A 90 -0.95 1.52 15.88
CA ILE A 90 -1.10 0.58 14.74
C ILE A 90 -0.60 1.23 13.46
N SER A 91 -0.27 0.42 12.44
CA SER A 91 0.28 0.92 11.18
C SER A 91 -0.62 0.63 9.97
N PRO A 92 -1.47 1.59 9.56
CA PRO A 92 -2.17 1.53 8.27
C PRO A 92 -1.21 1.49 7.08
N LEU A 93 -0.02 2.09 7.23
CA LEU A 93 0.99 2.15 6.18
C LEU A 93 1.49 0.76 5.79
N ASN A 94 1.68 -0.14 6.77
CA ASN A 94 2.16 -1.50 6.51
C ASN A 94 1.21 -2.26 5.59
N ILE A 95 -0.11 -2.16 5.81
CA ILE A 95 -1.11 -2.82 4.96
C ILE A 95 -1.02 -2.30 3.53
N ILE A 96 -0.95 -0.98 3.35
CA ILE A 96 -0.84 -0.34 2.03
C ILE A 96 0.42 -0.80 1.29
N LEU A 97 1.56 -0.91 1.98
CA LEU A 97 2.82 -1.35 1.38
C LEU A 97 2.75 -2.82 0.93
N GLU A 98 2.17 -3.71 1.74
CA GLU A 98 2.01 -5.12 1.34
C GLU A 98 1.05 -5.26 0.15
N LEU A 99 -0.04 -4.50 0.11
CA LEU A 99 -0.96 -4.52 -1.02
C LEU A 99 -0.31 -3.99 -2.31
N ARG A 100 0.51 -2.93 -2.22
CA ARG A 100 1.30 -2.44 -3.37
C ARG A 100 2.31 -3.47 -3.87
N ARG A 101 2.97 -4.18 -2.95
CA ARG A 101 3.89 -5.27 -3.29
C ARG A 101 3.17 -6.39 -4.02
N TYR A 102 2.01 -6.81 -3.51
CA TYR A 102 1.18 -7.80 -4.16
C TYR A 102 0.74 -7.37 -5.56
N GLN A 103 0.30 -6.12 -5.71
CA GLN A 103 -0.10 -5.55 -7.01
C GLN A 103 1.04 -5.61 -8.05
N VAL A 104 2.27 -5.25 -7.66
CA VAL A 104 3.40 -5.21 -8.59
C VAL A 104 3.96 -6.60 -8.89
N MET A 105 4.14 -7.45 -7.85
CA MET A 105 4.83 -8.74 -8.01
C MET A 105 3.90 -9.88 -8.46
N GLU A 106 2.64 -9.89 -8.02
CA GLU A 106 1.71 -10.98 -8.34
C GLU A 106 0.79 -10.62 -9.52
N GLN A 107 0.23 -9.42 -9.51
CA GLN A 107 -0.71 -8.98 -10.55
C GLN A 107 -0.01 -8.35 -11.77
N CYS A 108 1.30 -8.13 -11.71
CA CYS A 108 2.08 -7.42 -12.73
C CYS A 108 1.51 -6.04 -13.10
N ASP A 109 0.78 -5.39 -12.18
CA ASP A 109 0.09 -4.12 -12.41
C ASP A 109 0.91 -2.94 -11.86
N ALA A 110 2.02 -2.65 -12.54
CA ALA A 110 2.85 -1.48 -12.28
C ALA A 110 2.49 -0.33 -13.25
N PRO A 111 2.41 0.93 -12.79
CA PRO A 111 2.35 2.09 -13.68
C PRO A 111 3.52 2.11 -14.66
N GLU A 112 3.28 2.53 -15.90
CA GLU A 112 4.29 2.53 -16.98
C GLU A 112 5.58 3.28 -16.60
N ALA A 113 5.45 4.39 -15.86
CA ALA A 113 6.60 5.14 -15.35
C ALA A 113 7.51 4.31 -14.42
N TRP A 114 6.95 3.36 -13.66
CA TRP A 114 7.73 2.46 -12.79
C TRP A 114 8.39 1.35 -13.60
N THR A 115 7.74 0.85 -14.65
CA THR A 115 8.33 -0.15 -15.55
C THR A 115 9.61 0.36 -16.22
N GLN A 116 9.61 1.61 -16.67
CA GLN A 116 10.81 2.26 -17.20
C GLN A 116 11.93 2.34 -16.14
N MET A 117 11.57 2.71 -14.91
CA MET A 117 12.52 2.75 -13.78
C MET A 117 13.09 1.35 -13.47
N PHE A 118 12.28 0.30 -13.48
CA PHE A 118 12.76 -1.07 -13.24
C PHE A 118 13.74 -1.54 -14.31
N ASN A 119 13.44 -1.29 -15.59
CA ASN A 119 14.35 -1.61 -16.69
C ASN A 119 15.67 -0.83 -16.59
N ASN A 120 15.63 0.46 -16.21
CA ASN A 120 16.84 1.26 -16.02
C ASN A 120 17.68 0.74 -14.85
N LEU A 121 17.03 0.32 -13.76
CA LEU A 121 17.71 -0.23 -12.61
C LEU A 121 18.41 -1.55 -12.94
N GLU A 122 17.79 -2.41 -13.74
CA GLU A 122 18.37 -3.68 -14.18
C GLU A 122 19.58 -3.48 -15.11
N ASN A 123 19.46 -2.59 -16.10
CA ASN A 123 20.50 -2.41 -17.12
C ASN A 123 21.64 -1.48 -16.66
N ASN A 124 21.31 -0.37 -16.01
CA ASN A 124 22.25 0.71 -15.71
C ASN A 124 22.56 0.85 -14.21
N GLN A 125 21.93 0.04 -13.34
CA GLN A 125 22.01 0.16 -11.88
C GLN A 125 21.62 1.56 -11.37
N ALA A 126 20.81 2.29 -12.14
CA ALA A 126 20.34 3.63 -11.85
C ALA A 126 18.86 3.76 -12.21
N PRO A 127 18.04 4.45 -11.41
CA PRO A 127 16.63 4.69 -11.74
C PRO A 127 16.43 5.51 -13.02
N TRP A 128 17.42 6.34 -13.35
CA TRP A 128 17.44 7.23 -14.49
C TRP A 128 18.32 6.66 -15.60
N GLN A 129 17.96 6.94 -16.85
CA GLN A 129 18.68 6.46 -18.04
C GLN A 129 19.95 7.29 -18.34
N PHE A 130 20.80 7.52 -17.33
CA PHE A 130 22.10 8.16 -17.52
C PHE A 130 23.17 7.12 -17.83
N ASN A 131 24.17 7.49 -18.63
CA ASN A 131 25.35 6.65 -18.88
C ASN A 131 26.16 6.54 -17.57
N PRO A 132 26.57 5.33 -17.12
CA PRO A 132 27.43 5.16 -15.96
C PRO A 132 28.72 6.00 -15.98
N GLU A 133 29.28 6.28 -17.17
CA GLU A 133 30.47 7.13 -17.34
C GLU A 133 30.22 8.59 -16.92
N ASP A 134 28.98 9.06 -17.06
CA ASP A 134 28.60 10.44 -16.76
C ASP A 134 28.47 10.70 -15.24
N ARG A 135 28.56 9.64 -14.42
CA ARG A 135 28.38 9.71 -12.96
C ARG A 135 29.39 10.62 -12.26
N LEU A 136 30.59 10.79 -12.82
CA LEU A 136 31.64 11.62 -12.23
C LEU A 136 31.74 13.04 -12.82
N LYS A 137 30.91 13.39 -13.82
CA LYS A 137 30.97 14.71 -14.46
C LYS A 137 30.80 15.88 -13.49
N TRP A 138 29.99 15.72 -12.43
CA TRP A 138 29.83 16.75 -11.39
C TRP A 138 31.11 17.03 -10.59
N ALA A 139 32.08 16.09 -10.57
CA ALA A 139 33.34 16.24 -9.86
C ALA A 139 34.44 16.92 -10.70
N GLU A 140 34.27 17.00 -12.02
CA GLU A 140 35.21 17.69 -12.92
C GLU A 140 35.09 19.23 -12.83
N GLU A 141 33.97 19.73 -12.29
CA GLU A 141 33.69 21.15 -12.10
C GLU A 141 34.09 21.68 -10.70
N LEU A 142 34.65 20.83 -9.82
CA LEU A 142 35.13 21.15 -8.46
C LEU A 142 36.64 21.44 -8.43
#